data_AF-A0A0F9DW94-F1
#
_entry.id   AF-A0A0F9DW94-F1
#
_cell.length_a   1.000
_cell.length_b   1.000
_cell.length_c   1.000
_cell.angle_alpha   90.00
_cell.angle_beta   90.00
_cell.angle_gamma   90.00
#
_symmetry.space_group_name_H-M   'P 1'
#
loop_
_entity.id
_entity.type
_entity.pdbx_description
1 polymer ?
#
loop_
_entity_poly.entity_id
_entity_poly.type
_entity_poly.pdbx_seq_one_letter_code
_entity_poly.pdbx_strand_id
1 'polypeptide(L)' 'MEITWLGHSCFRIRGRGAAIVTDPCPPSSGYT' A
#
# COMPACT_ATOMS: atom_id res chain seq x y z
N MET A 1 -4.98 13.20 -3.85
CA MET A 1 -5.17 11.87 -3.23
C MET A 1 -4.67 10.87 -4.24
N GLU A 2 -3.69 10.05 -3.86
CA GLU A 2 -3.04 9.08 -4.73
C GLU A 2 -3.25 7.68 -4.16
N ILE A 3 -3.68 6.74 -5.01
CA ILE A 3 -3.90 5.34 -4.63
C ILE A 3 -2.95 4.50 -5.49
N THR A 4 -2.07 3.75 -4.83
CA THR A 4 -1.16 2.79 -5.46
C THR A 4 -1.55 1.39 -5.03
N TRP A 5 -1.81 0.50 -5.99
CA TRP A 5 -1.93 -0.93 -5.70
C TRP A 5 -0.55 -1.54 -5.57
N LEU A 6 -0.33 -2.32 -4.50
CA LEU A 6 0.97 -2.90 -4.18
C LEU A 6 1.02 -4.43 -4.35
N GLY A 7 -0.11 -5.07 -4.64
CA GLY A 7 -0.24 -6.53 -4.72
C GLY A 7 -1.36 -7.06 -3.83
N HIS A 8 -2.03 -8.14 -4.26
CA HIS A 8 -3.17 -8.74 -3.52
C HIS A 8 -4.19 -7.68 -3.05
N SER A 9 -4.45 -7.62 -1.75
CA SER A 9 -5.34 -6.66 -1.07
C SER A 9 -4.59 -5.46 -0.48
N CYS A 10 -3.30 -5.29 -0.80
CA CYS A 10 -2.45 -4.23 -0.28
C CYS A 10 -2.50 -2.97 -1.16
N PHE A 11 -2.88 -1.85 -0.55
CA PHE A 11 -2.96 -0.55 -1.20
C PHE A 11 -2.22 0.48 -0.38
N ARG A 12 -1.55 1.40 -1.05
CA ARG A 12 -1.01 2.61 -0.45
C ARG A 12 -1.85 3.80 -0.87
N ILE A 13 -2.40 4.50 0.11
CA ILE A 13 -3.22 5.69 -0.10
C ILE A 13 -2.47 6.89 0.48
N ARG A 14 -2.21 7.90 -0.33
CA ARG A 14 -1.55 9.16 0.08
C ARG A 14 -2.51 10.34 -0.04
N GLY A 15 -2.59 11.14 1.02
CA GLY A 15 -3.41 12.35 1.04
C GLY A 15 -3.22 13.17 2.32
N ARG A 16 -3.47 14.49 2.22
CA ARG A 16 -3.46 15.44 3.36
C ARG A 16 -2.22 15.31 4.28
N GLY A 17 -1.05 15.07 3.69
CA GLY A 17 0.22 14.95 4.42
C GLY A 17 0.48 13.60 5.08
N ALA A 18 -0.41 12.62 4.90
CA ALA A 18 -0.25 11.28 5.45
C ALA A 18 -0.30 10.20 4.36
N ALA A 19 0.26 9.04 4.69
CA ALA A 19 0.19 7.83 3.89
C ALA A 19 -0.35 6.67 4.74
N ILE A 20 -1.27 5.90 4.18
CA ILE A 20 -1.86 4.72 4.80
C ILE A 20 -1.54 3.51 3.91
N VAL A 21 -1.12 2.40 4.53
CA VAL A 21 -0.98 1.11 3.86
C VAL A 21 -2.03 0.16 4.45
N THR A 22 -2.86 -0.40 3.59
CA THR A 22 -3.88 -1.38 3.98
C THR A 22 -3.32 -2.79 3.80
N ASP A 23 -3.66 -3.70 4.72
CA ASP A 23 -3.22 -5.11 4.66
C ASP A 23 -1.70 -5.26 4.44
N PRO A 24 -0.86 -4.77 5.39
CA PRO A 24 0.58 -4.77 5.22
C PRO A 24 1.11 -6.20 5.15
N CYS A 25 1.37 -6.67 3.94
CA CYS A 25 1.98 -7.96 3.70
C CYS A 25 3.47 -7.92 4.08
N PRO A 26 4.03 -8.96 4.72
CA PRO A 26 5.46 -9.01 5.02
C PRO A 26 6.29 -8.87 3.74
N PRO A 27 7.48 -8.25 3.81
CA PRO A 27 8.32 -8.01 2.64
C PRO A 27 8.71 -9.30 1.89
N SER A 28 8.64 -10.45 2.57
CA SER A 28 8.82 -11.78 1.99
C SER A 28 7.71 -12.21 1.02
N SER A 29 6.55 -11.56 1.04
CA SER A 29 5.45 -11.86 0.11
C SER A 29 5.60 -11.16 -1.25
N GLY A 30 6.66 -10.36 -1.43
CA GLY A 30 7.04 -9.80 -2.72
C GLY A 30 6.19 -8.61 -3.17
N TYR A 31 6.86 -7.46 -3.30
CA TYR A 31 6.47 -6.44 -4.27
C TYR A 31 7.09 -6.88 -5.60
N THR A 32 6.30 -7.42 -6.53
CA THR A 32 6.71 -7.56 -7.94
C THR A 32 6.13 -6.41 -8.74
#